data_AF-A0A451BJU2-F1
#
_entry.id   AF-A0A451BJU2-F1
#
_cell.length_a   1.000
_cell.length_b   1.000
_cell.length_c   1.000
_cell.angle_alpha   90.00
_cell.angle_beta   90.00
_cell.angle_gamma   90.00
#
_symmetry.space_group_name_H-M   'P 1'
#
loop_
_entity.id
_entity.type
_entity.pdbx_description
1 polymer ?
#
loop_
_entity_poly.entity_id
_entity_poly.type
_entity_poly.pdbx_seq_one_letter_code
_entity_poly.pdbx_strand_id
1 'polypeptide(L)' 'MELEPIYRCVAALDVHQAKLTVCVLYEDEAGQTQMELREFGGFKRDRKAMELKFLIYAG' A
#
# COMPACT_ATOMS: atom_id res chain seq x y z
N MET A 1 11.75 -16.32 -1.39
CA MET A 1 12.41 -15.06 -1.77
C MET A 1 12.12 -14.10 -0.64
N GLU A 2 13.12 -13.76 0.16
CA GLU A 2 13.01 -12.76 1.22
C GLU A 2 13.54 -11.44 0.66
N LEU A 3 12.73 -10.39 0.72
CA LEU A 3 13.09 -9.06 0.26
C LEU A 3 13.53 -8.27 1.49
N GLU A 4 14.83 -7.97 1.60
CA GLU A 4 15.29 -7.06 2.66
C GLU A 4 14.76 -5.64 2.39
N PRO A 5 14.05 -5.01 3.33
CA PRO A 5 13.44 -3.70 3.10
C PRO A 5 14.52 -2.61 2.95
N ILE A 6 14.66 -2.04 1.75
CA ILE A 6 15.56 -0.89 1.49
C ILE A 6 14.95 0.41 2.01
N TYR A 7 13.63 0.46 2.12
CA TYR A 7 12.86 1.59 2.65
C TYR A 7 11.95 1.09 3.78
N ARG A 8 11.81 1.89 4.84
CA ARG A 8 10.92 1.59 5.98
C ARG A 8 9.46 1.45 5.60
N CYS A 9 9.07 1.93 4.42
CA CYS A 9 7.76 1.73 3.83
C CYS A 9 7.89 1.72 2.30
N VAL A 10 7.27 0.74 1.65
CA VAL A 10 7.11 0.66 0.20
C VAL A 10 5.65 0.36 -0.13
N ALA A 11 5.13 1.00 -1.17
CA ALA A 11 3.79 0.74 -1.67
C ALA A 11 3.85 0.36 -3.15
N ALA A 12 3.29 -0.80 -3.49
CA ALA A 12 3.09 -1.25 -4.85
C ALA A 12 1.63 -1.01 -5.27
N LEU A 13 1.45 -0.48 -6.48
CA LEU A 13 0.14 -0.30 -7.11
C LEU A 13 0.05 -1.19 -8.34
N ASP A 14 -1.00 -2.01 -8.40
CA ASP A 14 -1.43 -2.70 -9.61
C ASP A 14 -2.77 -2.10 -10.08
N VAL A 15 -2.86 -1.82 -11.37
CA VAL A 15 -4.07 -1.28 -12.00
C VAL A 15 -4.44 -2.17 -13.17
N HIS A 16 -5.47 -2.99 -12.97
CA HIS A 16 -5.95 -3.93 -13.98
C HIS A 16 -7.46 -3.75 -14.19
N GLN A 17 -7.86 -3.45 -15.43
CA GLN A 17 -9.28 -3.31 -15.82
C GLN A 17 -10.12 -2.44 -14.86
N ALA A 18 -9.61 -1.26 -14.49
CA ALA A 18 -10.22 -0.31 -13.56
C ALA A 18 -10.36 -0.76 -12.09
N LYS A 19 -9.91 -1.98 -11.76
CA LYS A 19 -9.63 -2.43 -10.40
C LYS A 19 -8.23 -1.96 -10.01
N LEU A 20 -8.09 -1.40 -8.83
CA LEU A 20 -6.82 -0.96 -8.30
C LEU A 20 -6.49 -1.80 -7.06
N THR A 21 -5.30 -2.36 -7.02
CA THR A 21 -4.80 -3.15 -5.90
C THR A 21 -3.58 -2.44 -5.34
N VAL A 22 -3.59 -2.18 -4.04
CA VAL A 22 -2.46 -1.60 -3.31
C VAL A 22 -1.91 -2.64 -2.37
N CYS A 23 -0.60 -2.85 -2.41
CA CYS A 23 0.13 -3.59 -1.39
C CYS A 23 1.10 -2.62 -0.71
N VAL A 24 1.00 -2.49 0.60
CA VAL A 24 1.95 -1.71 1.41
C VAL A 24 2.76 -2.69 2.25
N LEU A 25 4.07 -2.56 2.20
CA LEU A 25 5.00 -3.22 3.10
C LEU A 25 5.69 -2.14 3.91
N TYR A 26 5.65 -2.25 5.24
CA TYR A 26 6.30 -1.28 6.12
C TYR A 26 6.88 -1.96 7.35
N GLU A 27 7.86 -1.32 7.98
CA GLU A 27 8.44 -1.73 9.25
C GLU A 27 7.70 -0.99 10.38
N ASP A 28 7.14 -1.73 11.34
CA ASP A 28 6.49 -1.14 12.51
C ASP A 28 7.51 -0.68 13.57
N GLU A 29 7.03 -0.06 14.65
CA GLU A 29 7.90 0.43 15.74
C GLU A 29 8.69 -0.68 16.44
N ALA A 30 8.27 -1.94 16.31
CA ALA A 30 8.97 -3.11 16.85
C ALA A 30 10.00 -3.69 15.86
N GLY A 31 10.20 -3.06 14.69
CA GLY A 31 11.10 -3.53 13.65
C GLY A 31 10.53 -4.71 12.84
N GLN A 32 9.24 -5.01 12.97
CA GLN A 32 8.62 -6.12 12.26
C GLN A 32 8.06 -5.64 10.92
N THR A 33 8.26 -6.44 9.88
CA THR A 33 7.68 -6.18 8.57
C THR A 33 6.19 -6.54 8.57
N GLN A 34 5.35 -5.54 8.32
CA GLN A 34 3.91 -5.67 8.13
C GLN A 34 3.57 -5.56 6.65
N MET A 35 2.53 -6.29 6.23
CA MET A 35 2.01 -6.26 4.86
C MET A 35 0.50 -5.99 4.88
N GLU A 36 0.07 -4.96 4.16
CA GLU A 36 -1.34 -4.67 3.94
C GLU A 36 -1.69 -4.70 2.46
N LEU A 37 -2.58 -5.61 2.08
CA LEU A 37 -3.15 -5.70 0.72
C LEU A 37 -4.57 -5.15 0.72
N ARG A 38 -4.88 -4.27 -0.23
CA ARG A 38 -6.22 -3.71 -0.38
C ARG A 38 -6.63 -3.58 -1.84
N GLU A 39 -7.87 -3.97 -2.10
CA GLU A 39 -8.47 -3.86 -3.41
C GLU A 39 -9.51 -2.74 -3.42
N PHE A 40 -9.53 -1.99 -4.51
CA PHE A 40 -10.46 -0.91 -4.80
C PHE A 40 -11.18 -1.26 -6.10
N GLY A 41 -12.49 -1.34 -6.03
CA GLY A 41 -13.34 -1.81 -7.14
C GLY A 41 -13.56 -0.75 -8.22
N GLY A 42 -13.35 0.54 -7.94
CA GLY A 42 -13.52 1.59 -8.94
C GLY A 42 -12.58 2.77 -8.75
N PHE A 43 -11.52 2.82 -9.57
CA PHE A 43 -10.46 3.85 -9.54
C PHE A 43 -10.96 5.29 -9.33
N LYS A 44 -11.98 5.72 -10.08
CA LYS A 44 -12.52 7.10 -9.98
C LYS A 44 -13.33 7.35 -8.71
N ARG A 45 -14.04 6.33 -8.20
CA ARG A 45 -14.88 6.44 -6.99
C ARG A 45 -14.04 6.42 -5.73
N ASP A 46 -12.98 5.62 -5.77
CA ASP A 46 -12.15 5.31 -4.60
C ASP A 46 -10.93 6.23 -4.46
N ARG A 47 -10.69 7.16 -5.40
CA ARG A 47 -9.53 8.06 -5.41
C ARG A 47 -9.34 8.82 -4.09
N LYS A 48 -10.43 9.35 -3.49
CA LYS A 48 -10.36 10.05 -2.19
C LYS A 48 -9.99 9.12 -1.04
N ALA A 49 -10.48 7.89 -1.05
CA ALA A 49 -10.16 6.89 -0.03
C ALA A 49 -8.69 6.43 -0.15
N MET A 50 -8.12 6.47 -1.35
CA MET A 50 -6.71 6.19 -1.61
C MET A 50 -5.79 7.29 -1.04
N GLU A 51 -6.04 8.57 -1.40
CA GLU A 51 -5.22 9.72 -0.95
C GLU A 51 -5.07 9.80 0.57
N LEU A 52 -6.17 9.61 1.31
CA LEU A 52 -6.17 9.65 2.79
C LEU A 52 -5.34 8.52 3.42
N LYS A 53 -5.21 7.37 2.75
CA LYS A 53 -4.49 6.22 3.30
C LYS A 53 -3.02 6.22 2.97
N PHE A 54 -2.64 6.69 1.79
CA PHE A 54 -1.23 6.89 1.46
C PHE A 54 -0.53 7.83 2.45
N LEU A 55 -1.25 8.82 2.99
CA LEU A 55 -0.74 9.70 4.04
C LEU A 55 -0.48 8.99 5.38
N ILE A 56 -1.21 7.91 5.69
CA ILE A 56 -1.06 7.16 6.95
C ILE A 56 0.23 6.32 6.93
N TYR A 57 0.62 5.76 5.77
CA TYR A 57 1.83 4.93 5.68
C TYR A 57 3.10 5.74 5.36
N ALA A 58 2.97 7.03 5.00
CA ALA A 58 4.10 7.91 4.71
C ALA A 58 4.48 8.83 5.89
N GLY A 59 3.73 8.76 7.00
CA GLY A 59 3.94 9.53 8.23
C GLY A 59 4.75 8.78 9.26
#